data_AF-A0A8J3ICM6-F1
#
_entry.id   AF-A0A8J3ICM6-F1
#
_cell.length_a   1.000
_cell.length_b   1.000
_cell.length_c   1.000
_cell.angle_alpha   90.00
_cell.angle_beta   90.00
_cell.angle_gamma   90.00
#
_symmetry.space_group_name_H-M   'P 1'
#
loop_
_entity.id
_entity.type
_entity.pdbx_description
1 polymer ?
#
loop_
_entity_poly.entity_id
_entity_poly.type
_entity_poly.pdbx_seq_one_letter_code
_entity_poly.pdbx_strand_id
1 'polypeptide(L)' 'MRKPLEIPTPTAEELEALENLYRTTRDVRQRTRAQMILLAAEQRLMAPAIVKIVREND' A
#
# COMPACT_ATOMS: atom_id res chain seq x y z
N MET A 1 18.55 15.69 -4.02
CA MET A 1 17.26 14.94 -3.94
C MET A 1 17.47 13.76 -3.01
N ARG A 2 16.56 13.47 -2.05
CA ARG A 2 16.63 12.23 -1.27
C ARG A 2 16.33 11.05 -2.19
N LYS A 3 17.05 9.94 -2.05
CA LYS A 3 16.73 8.70 -2.78
C LYS A 3 15.27 8.30 -2.45
N PRO A 4 14.47 7.89 -3.45
CA PRO A 4 13.15 7.33 -3.20
C PRO A 4 13.24 6.18 -2.19
N LEU A 5 12.26 6.08 -1.30
CA LEU A 5 12.10 4.89 -0.47
C LEU A 5 11.72 3.73 -1.37
N GLU A 6 12.57 2.71 -1.41
CA GLU A 6 12.27 1.45 -2.06
C GLU A 6 11.57 0.56 -1.05
N ILE A 7 10.35 0.12 -1.38
CA ILE A 7 9.65 -0.90 -0.59
C ILE A 7 10.24 -2.24 -1.04
N PRO A 8 10.80 -3.06 -0.13
CA PRO A 8 11.26 -4.39 -0.48
C PRO A 8 10.07 -5.20 -1.03
N THR A 9 10.33 -6.06 -2.02
CA THR A 9 9.30 -6.95 -2.55
C THR A 9 8.80 -7.87 -1.42
N PRO A 10 7.53 -7.78 -1.02
CA PRO A 10 7.01 -8.62 0.05
C PRO A 10 6.94 -10.09 -0.40
N THR A 11 7.16 -10.98 0.55
CA THR A 11 6.92 -12.42 0.39
C THR A 11 5.42 -12.71 0.23
N ALA A 12 5.08 -13.93 -0.19
CA ALA A 12 3.68 -14.36 -0.28
C ALA A 12 2.95 -14.27 1.08
N GLU A 13 3.62 -14.64 2.17
CA GLU A 13 3.07 -14.57 3.53
C GLU A 13 2.81 -13.11 3.96
N GLU A 14 3.72 -12.20 3.62
CA GLU A 14 3.56 -10.78 3.92
C GLU A 14 2.44 -10.13 3.08
N LEU A 15 2.27 -10.55 1.82
CA LEU A 15 1.16 -10.12 0.97
C LEU A 15 -0.18 -10.58 1.55
N GLU A 16 -0.28 -11.84 1.97
CA GLU A 16 -1.49 -12.37 2.61
C GLU A 16 -1.81 -11.63 3.91
N ALA A 17 -0.80 -11.36 4.74
CA ALA A 17 -0.96 -10.58 5.96
C ALA A 17 -1.43 -9.14 5.68
N LEU A 18 -0.88 -8.49 4.65
CA LEU A 18 -1.28 -7.15 4.21
C LEU A 18 -2.73 -7.13 3.70
N GLU A 19 -3.13 -8.14 2.94
CA GLU A 19 -4.51 -8.25 2.44
C GLU A 19 -5.50 -8.48 3.59
N ASN A 20 -5.15 -9.36 4.54
CA ASN A 20 -5.96 -9.55 5.74
C ASN A 20 -6.06 -8.26 6.56
N LEU A 21 -4.95 -7.54 6.74
CA LEU A 21 -4.94 -6.26 7.44
C LEU A 21 -5.83 -5.23 6.73
N TYR A 22 -5.73 -5.10 5.41
CA TYR A 22 -6.55 -4.21 4.60
C TYR A 22 -8.05 -4.49 4.78
N ARG A 23 -8.45 -5.77 4.79
CA ARG A 23 -9.85 -6.19 4.90
C ARG A 23 -10.44 -6.07 6.30
N THR A 24 -9.64 -6.27 7.34
CA THR A 24 -10.16 -6.46 8.71
C THR A 24 -9.89 -5.30 9.66
N THR A 25 -8.88 -4.46 9.41
CA THR A 25 -8.53 -3.38 10.34
C THR A 25 -9.64 -2.33 10.42
N ARG A 26 -9.92 -1.85 11.63
CA ARG A 26 -10.81 -0.72 11.89
C ARG A 26 -10.08 0.63 11.83
N ASP A 27 -8.75 0.62 11.83
CA ASP A 27 -7.95 1.83 11.72
C ASP A 27 -7.83 2.24 10.26
N VAL A 28 -8.45 3.37 9.91
CA VAL A 28 -8.44 3.93 8.56
C VAL A 28 -7.00 4.18 8.07
N ARG A 29 -6.11 4.67 8.93
CA ARG A 29 -4.71 4.94 8.54
C ARG A 29 -3.97 3.65 8.22
N GLN A 30 -4.20 2.58 8.99
CA GLN A 30 -3.62 1.27 8.68
C GLN A 30 -4.17 0.70 7.38
N ARG A 31 -5.48 0.84 7.14
CA ARG A 31 -6.13 0.38 5.90
C ARG A 31 -5.55 1.08 4.67
N THR A 32 -5.47 2.41 4.69
CA THR A 32 -4.88 3.21 3.61
C THR A 32 -3.42 2.81 3.36
N ARG A 33 -2.62 2.60 4.41
CA ARG A 33 -1.22 2.17 4.25
C ARG A 33 -1.10 0.77 3.68
N ALA A 34 -1.93 -0.18 4.10
CA ALA A 34 -1.97 -1.52 3.53
C ALA A 34 -2.34 -1.47 2.04
N GLN A 35 -3.35 -0.67 1.67
CA GLN A 35 -3.73 -0.44 0.28
C GLN A 35 -2.59 0.15 -0.56
N MET A 36 -1.86 1.14 -0.03
CA MET A 36 -0.69 1.71 -0.72
C MET A 36 0.38 0.66 -1.03
N ILE A 37 0.66 -0.23 -0.07
CA ILE A 37 1.68 -1.28 -0.24
C ILE A 37 1.20 -2.33 -1.23
N LEU A 38 -0.06 -2.78 -1.15
CA LEU A 38 -0.63 -3.74 -2.11
C LEU A 38 -0.59 -3.20 -3.55
N LEU A 39 -0.97 -1.93 -3.76
CA LEU A 39 -0.88 -1.28 -5.07
C LEU A 39 0.56 -1.19 -5.60
N ALA A 40 1.53 -0.93 -4.71
CA ALA A 40 2.94 -0.89 -5.08
C ALA A 40 3.50 -2.30 -5.37
N ALA A 41 3.13 -3.30 -4.58
CA ALA A 41 3.68 -4.65 -4.67
C ALA A 41 3.07 -5.48 -5.80
N GLU A 42 1.74 -5.44 -5.95
CA GLU A 42 1.02 -6.26 -6.94
C GLU A 42 0.97 -5.60 -8.31
N GLN A 43 0.65 -4.31 -8.36
CA GLN A 43 0.45 -3.57 -9.61
C GLN A 43 1.68 -2.75 -10.02
N ARG A 44 2.77 -2.80 -9.23
CA ARG A 44 4.01 -2.04 -9.46
C ARG A 44 3.76 -0.53 -9.66
N LEU A 45 2.73 0.00 -9.00
CA LEU A 45 2.39 1.41 -9.12
C LEU A 45 3.38 2.28 -8.35
N MET A 46 3.74 3.41 -8.95
CA MET A 46 4.59 4.42 -8.31
C MET A 46 3.75 5.35 -7.44
N ALA A 47 4.38 6.01 -6.46
CA ALA A 47 3.72 6.94 -5.55
C ALA A 47 2.80 7.99 -6.24
N PRO A 48 3.16 8.60 -7.40
CA PRO A 48 2.28 9.54 -8.10
C PRO A 48 1.02 8.91 -8.71
N ALA A 49 1.01 7.61 -8.97
CA ALA A 49 -0.17 6.88 -9.42
C ALA A 49 -1.02 6.46 -8.21
N ILE A 50 -0.37 5.91 -7.19
CA ILE A 50 -1.02 5.49 -5.93
C ILE A 50 -1.79 6.65 -5.31
N VAL A 51 -1.20 7.85 -5.21
CA VAL A 51 -1.85 9.01 -4.58
C VAL A 51 -3.19 9.40 -5.23
N LYS A 52 -3.38 9.09 -6.52
CA LYS A 52 -4.65 9.34 -7.22
C LYS A 52 -5.73 8.33 -6.87
N ILE A 53 -5.36 7.16 -6.35
CA ILE A 53 -6.25 6.07 -5.97
C ILE A 53 -6.65 6.19 -4.50
N VAL A 54 -5.68 6.48 -3.61
CA VAL A 54 -5.90 6.40 -2.16
C VAL A 54 -6.37 7.71 -1.53
N ARG A 55 -6.24 8.84 -2.24
CA ARG A 55 -6.89 10.07 -1.80
C ARG A 55 -8.37 9.96 -2.15
N GLU A 56 -9.18 9.54 -1.17
CA GLU A 56 -10.59 9.87 -1.16
C GLU A 56 -10.69 11.40 -1.25
N ASN A 57 -11.56 11.91 -2.13
CA ASN A 57 -11.74 13.35 -2.32
C ASN A 57 -11.93 14.04 -0.96
N ASP A 58 -11.22 15.16 -0.75
CA ASP A 58 -11.52 16.10 0.36
C ASP A 58 -13.00 16.51 0.33
#